data_AF-S3W7J0-F1
#
_entry.id   AF-S3W7J0-F1
#
_cell.length_a   1.000
_cell.length_b   1.000
_cell.length_c   1.000
_cell.angle_alpha   90.00
_cell.angle_beta   90.00
_cell.angle_gamma   90.00
#
_symmetry.space_group_name_H-M   'P 1'
#
loop_
_entity.id
_entity.type
_entity.pdbx_description
1 polymer ?
#
loop_
_entity_poly.entity_id
_entity_poly.type
_entity_poly.pdbx_seq_one_letter_code
_entity_poly.pdbx_strand_id
1 'polypeptide(L)'
;MRLSRIINKGKFLLFLRVLLSSPAILLLYVRLLWLSIRLKKRVVVYTGTYGQLGNRLILFLHFIQFCKKYDCVFICPSFGEYAHFFKQFDANFVPSYPAHLKNWSLLKSKNWKRYPFYLKVISALQLKIRLFPFTIAENLHFFEYSDAADSESNVKNFCGKTFYLDSDSFLKKAFKSKILLMSGWRYRIGGFDTSRQMHEDVLTFLAFKDEAIDKVVNRIKILRSQFDKIVAVHHRRKDYREWLNGKFFFEIDDIKRKMAEVSEVLKEAGFQKILFIIFSDEKDAEYSIPSVNVQMSDGTTAEDLYFMSRCDFIIGPPSTFSGWASFSGRVPIFHIFSLREKIRLESFTIIETWNGVEVPLLSGEKFIL
;
A
#
# COMPACT_ATOMS: atom_id res chain seq x y z
N MET A 1 6.06 -35.91 -33.92
CA MET A 1 4.70 -35.46 -33.51
C MET A 1 3.99 -36.35 -32.47
N ARG A 2 4.47 -37.55 -32.11
CA ARG A 2 3.82 -38.43 -31.10
C ARG A 2 4.40 -38.34 -29.67
N LEU A 3 5.71 -38.09 -29.48
CA LEU A 3 6.31 -37.96 -28.14
C LEU A 3 5.86 -36.71 -27.37
N SER A 4 5.61 -35.59 -28.05
CA SER A 4 5.10 -34.37 -27.42
C SER A 4 3.70 -34.54 -26.81
N ARG A 5 2.86 -35.44 -27.36
CA ARG A 5 1.52 -35.74 -26.83
C ARG A 5 1.53 -36.65 -25.59
N ILE A 6 2.50 -37.55 -25.45
CA ILE A 6 2.59 -38.49 -24.32
C ILE A 6 3.16 -37.79 -23.08
N ILE A 7 4.18 -36.94 -23.26
CA ILE A 7 4.76 -36.10 -22.20
C ILE A 7 3.76 -35.04 -21.72
N ASN A 8 2.89 -34.54 -22.62
CA ASN A 8 1.80 -33.60 -22.29
C ASN A 8 0.71 -34.19 -21.39
N LYS A 9 0.35 -35.47 -21.54
CA LYS A 9 -0.66 -36.12 -20.69
C LYS A 9 -0.16 -36.27 -19.24
N GLY A 10 1.08 -36.69 -19.03
CA GLY A 10 1.63 -36.95 -17.70
C GLY A 10 1.71 -35.72 -16.79
N LYS A 11 1.95 -34.53 -17.35
CA LYS A 11 2.08 -33.27 -16.60
C LYS A 11 0.73 -32.57 -16.37
N PHE A 12 -0.20 -32.68 -17.33
CA PHE A 12 -1.61 -32.35 -17.10
C PHE A 12 -2.19 -33.21 -15.98
N LEU A 13 -1.89 -34.52 -16.01
CA LEU A 13 -2.18 -35.46 -14.91
C LEU A 13 -1.52 -35.06 -13.59
N LEU A 14 -0.35 -34.39 -13.59
CA LEU A 14 0.29 -33.89 -12.36
C LEU A 14 -0.43 -32.65 -11.80
N PHE A 15 -0.78 -31.66 -12.64
CA PHE A 15 -1.57 -30.51 -12.21
C PHE A 15 -2.96 -30.93 -11.72
N LEU A 16 -3.64 -31.80 -12.48
CA LEU A 16 -4.87 -32.45 -12.04
C LEU A 16 -4.63 -33.27 -10.79
N ARG A 17 -3.54 -34.04 -10.66
CA ARG A 17 -3.24 -34.77 -9.42
C ARG A 17 -3.06 -33.83 -8.24
N VAL A 18 -2.45 -32.66 -8.38
CA VAL A 18 -2.28 -31.72 -7.27
C VAL A 18 -3.57 -30.98 -6.93
N LEU A 19 -4.38 -30.61 -7.94
CA LEU A 19 -5.71 -30.06 -7.74
C LEU A 19 -6.71 -31.08 -7.16
N LEU A 20 -6.63 -32.33 -7.61
CA LEU A 20 -7.45 -33.45 -7.13
C LEU A 20 -6.95 -34.00 -5.79
N SER A 21 -5.64 -33.92 -5.50
CA SER A 21 -5.08 -34.28 -4.19
C SER A 21 -5.30 -33.19 -3.14
N SER A 22 -5.72 -31.99 -3.56
CA SER A 22 -6.19 -30.94 -2.66
C SER A 22 -7.58 -30.43 -3.08
N PRO A 23 -8.66 -31.13 -2.70
CA PRO A 23 -10.04 -30.74 -3.00
C PRO A 23 -10.36 -29.28 -2.64
N ALA A 24 -9.69 -28.74 -1.61
CA ALA A 24 -9.85 -27.35 -1.18
C ALA A 24 -9.33 -26.31 -2.22
N ILE A 25 -8.24 -26.62 -2.93
CA ILE A 25 -7.67 -25.76 -3.97
C ILE A 25 -8.59 -25.74 -5.19
N LEU A 26 -9.08 -26.90 -5.61
CA LEU A 26 -10.05 -27.01 -6.72
C LEU A 26 -11.35 -26.29 -6.38
N LEU A 27 -11.85 -26.45 -5.15
CA LEU A 27 -13.03 -25.76 -4.67
C LEU A 27 -12.85 -24.24 -4.69
N LEU A 28 -11.70 -23.71 -4.25
CA LEU A 28 -11.39 -22.29 -4.34
C LEU A 28 -11.42 -21.79 -5.78
N TYR A 29 -10.77 -22.50 -6.70
CA TYR A 29 -10.75 -22.15 -8.12
C TYR A 29 -12.17 -22.11 -8.69
N VAL A 30 -12.96 -23.16 -8.52
CA VAL A 30 -14.36 -23.22 -8.99
C VAL A 30 -15.19 -22.07 -8.42
N ARG A 31 -15.02 -21.74 -7.12
CA ARG A 31 -15.70 -20.62 -6.47
C ARG A 31 -15.34 -19.28 -7.11
N LEU A 32 -14.07 -19.03 -7.42
CA LEU A 32 -13.64 -17.80 -8.10
C LEU A 32 -14.15 -17.72 -9.54
N LEU A 33 -14.20 -18.84 -10.28
CA LEU A 33 -14.77 -18.87 -11.63
C LEU A 33 -16.25 -18.56 -11.59
N TRP A 34 -16.97 -19.20 -10.66
CA TRP A 34 -18.39 -18.98 -10.49
C TRP A 34 -18.68 -17.52 -10.12
N LEU A 35 -17.88 -16.91 -9.22
CA LEU A 35 -17.96 -15.49 -8.91
C LEU A 35 -17.76 -14.62 -10.16
N SER A 36 -16.72 -14.89 -10.96
CA SER A 36 -16.48 -14.17 -12.22
C SER A 36 -17.65 -14.27 -13.19
N ILE A 37 -18.19 -15.49 -13.41
CA ILE A 37 -19.31 -15.74 -14.31
C ILE A 37 -20.57 -15.01 -13.83
N ARG A 38 -20.87 -15.08 -12.52
CA ARG A 38 -22.04 -14.44 -11.91
C ARG A 38 -21.99 -12.93 -11.98
N LEU A 39 -20.83 -12.35 -11.69
CA LEU A 39 -20.64 -10.89 -11.76
C LEU A 39 -20.52 -10.39 -13.20
N LYS A 40 -20.23 -11.28 -14.17
CA LYS A 40 -19.78 -10.94 -15.53
C LYS A 40 -18.51 -10.08 -15.54
N LYS A 41 -17.70 -10.15 -14.47
CA LYS A 41 -16.47 -9.38 -14.28
C LYS A 41 -15.25 -10.29 -14.15
N ARG A 42 -14.07 -9.76 -14.44
CA ARG A 42 -12.81 -10.45 -14.12
C ARG A 42 -12.53 -10.37 -12.63
N VAL A 43 -11.96 -11.42 -12.05
CA VAL A 43 -11.62 -11.48 -10.63
C VAL A 43 -10.12 -11.39 -10.46
N VAL A 44 -9.65 -10.28 -9.89
CA VAL A 44 -8.26 -10.07 -9.49
C VAL A 44 -8.12 -10.46 -8.03
N VAL A 45 -7.20 -11.37 -7.73
CA VAL A 45 -6.89 -11.81 -6.37
C VAL A 45 -5.43 -11.53 -6.08
N TYR A 46 -5.20 -10.68 -5.07
CA TYR A 46 -3.88 -10.37 -4.57
C TYR A 46 -3.44 -11.39 -3.52
N THR A 47 -2.31 -12.06 -3.72
CA THR A 47 -1.90 -13.22 -2.92
C THR A 47 -0.71 -12.93 -2.01
N GLY A 48 -0.06 -11.77 -2.17
CA GLY A 48 1.16 -11.40 -1.46
C GLY A 48 0.94 -10.75 -0.09
N THR A 49 1.90 -10.96 0.81
CA THR A 49 2.08 -10.12 2.01
C THR A 49 3.33 -9.26 1.80
N TYR A 50 3.22 -7.94 1.90
CA TYR A 50 4.34 -7.00 1.75
C TYR A 50 4.08 -5.73 2.56
N GLY A 51 5.12 -5.19 3.18
CA GLY A 51 5.07 -3.90 3.85
C GLY A 51 3.98 -3.72 4.91
N GLN A 52 3.92 -2.50 5.44
CA GLN A 52 2.93 -2.08 6.44
C GLN A 52 1.76 -1.29 5.82
N LEU A 53 0.88 -0.74 6.66
CA LEU A 53 -0.37 -0.07 6.27
C LEU A 53 -0.24 0.91 5.09
N GLY A 54 0.73 1.84 5.12
CA GLY A 54 0.94 2.81 4.03
C GLY A 54 1.15 2.13 2.68
N ASN A 55 2.02 1.12 2.62
CA ASN A 55 2.28 0.34 1.41
C ASN A 55 1.02 -0.38 0.91
N ARG A 56 0.21 -0.91 1.83
CA ARG A 56 -1.05 -1.59 1.50
C ARG A 56 -2.10 -0.67 0.92
N LEU A 57 -2.19 0.54 1.46
CA LEU A 57 -3.08 1.58 0.97
C LEU A 57 -2.70 2.01 -0.45
N ILE A 58 -1.40 2.13 -0.80
CA ILE A 58 -0.94 2.46 -2.17
C ILE A 58 -1.51 1.48 -3.16
N LEU A 59 -1.26 0.21 -2.92
CA LEU A 59 -1.67 -0.85 -3.82
C LEU A 59 -3.19 -0.91 -3.94
N PHE A 60 -3.90 -0.79 -2.82
CA PHE A 60 -5.35 -0.82 -2.82
C PHE A 60 -5.93 0.34 -3.64
N LEU A 61 -5.41 1.56 -3.47
CA LEU A 61 -5.73 2.72 -4.30
C LEU A 61 -5.54 2.44 -5.79
N HIS A 62 -4.39 1.92 -6.21
CA HIS A 62 -4.17 1.60 -7.63
C HIS A 62 -5.16 0.58 -8.16
N PHE A 63 -5.52 -0.43 -7.36
CA PHE A 63 -6.52 -1.40 -7.76
C PHE A 63 -7.95 -0.84 -7.76
N ILE A 64 -8.29 0.12 -6.89
CA ILE A 64 -9.56 0.83 -6.97
C ILE A 64 -9.67 1.54 -8.31
N GLN A 65 -8.65 2.32 -8.70
CA GLN A 65 -8.63 3.00 -10.00
C GLN A 65 -8.68 2.00 -11.16
N PHE A 66 -7.89 0.93 -11.09
CA PHE A 66 -7.90 -0.13 -12.10
C PHE A 66 -9.29 -0.77 -12.25
N CYS A 67 -9.96 -1.10 -11.16
CA CYS A 67 -11.32 -1.67 -11.18
C CYS A 67 -12.41 -0.69 -11.60
N LYS A 68 -12.19 0.63 -11.46
CA LYS A 68 -13.09 1.65 -12.01
C LYS A 68 -12.91 1.81 -13.52
N LYS A 69 -11.67 1.74 -14.01
CA LYS A 69 -11.33 1.86 -15.44
C LYS A 69 -11.64 0.59 -16.23
N TYR A 70 -11.51 -0.58 -15.61
CA TYR A 70 -11.68 -1.88 -16.26
C TYR A 70 -12.70 -2.74 -15.49
N ASP A 71 -13.52 -3.50 -16.22
CA ASP A 71 -14.59 -4.31 -15.64
C ASP A 71 -14.07 -5.56 -14.89
N CYS A 72 -13.56 -5.29 -13.70
CA CYS A 72 -12.96 -6.26 -12.82
C CYS A 72 -13.29 -5.97 -11.36
N VAL A 73 -13.08 -6.98 -10.53
CA VAL A 73 -13.19 -6.91 -9.09
C VAL A 73 -11.87 -7.30 -8.46
N PHE A 74 -11.57 -6.74 -7.31
CA PHE A 74 -10.33 -6.95 -6.58
C PHE A 74 -10.60 -7.64 -5.25
N ILE A 75 -9.85 -8.69 -4.94
CA ILE A 75 -9.88 -9.41 -3.68
C ILE A 75 -8.48 -9.36 -3.09
N CYS A 76 -8.36 -8.84 -1.87
CA CYS A 76 -7.07 -8.60 -1.22
C CYS A 76 -7.07 -9.18 0.21
N PRO A 77 -6.91 -10.51 0.35
CA PRO A 77 -6.94 -11.16 1.66
C PRO A 77 -5.85 -10.67 2.61
N SER A 78 -4.69 -10.28 2.07
CA SER A 78 -3.58 -9.77 2.87
C SER A 78 -3.83 -8.38 3.47
N PHE A 79 -4.85 -7.65 3.00
CA PHE A 79 -5.31 -6.44 3.67
C PHE A 79 -6.10 -6.74 4.96
N GLY A 80 -6.43 -8.02 5.20
CA GLY A 80 -7.18 -8.45 6.38
C GLY A 80 -6.54 -8.05 7.71
N GLU A 81 -5.21 -7.91 7.75
CA GLU A 81 -4.45 -7.43 8.92
C GLU A 81 -4.91 -6.02 9.35
N TYR A 82 -5.19 -5.14 8.40
CA TYR A 82 -5.57 -3.74 8.65
C TYR A 82 -7.06 -3.47 8.47
N ALA A 83 -7.83 -4.45 7.99
CA ALA A 83 -9.24 -4.29 7.66
C ALA A 83 -10.07 -3.72 8.81
N HIS A 84 -9.72 -4.07 10.05
CA HIS A 84 -10.42 -3.64 11.26
C HIS A 84 -10.41 -2.11 11.50
N PHE A 85 -9.51 -1.36 10.84
CA PHE A 85 -9.46 0.10 10.91
C PHE A 85 -10.48 0.81 10.02
N PHE A 86 -11.04 0.14 9.00
CA PHE A 86 -11.83 0.78 7.96
C PHE A 86 -13.32 0.46 8.07
N LYS A 87 -14.18 1.43 7.78
CA LYS A 87 -15.66 1.25 7.80
C LYS A 87 -16.12 0.18 6.83
N GLN A 88 -15.47 0.12 5.68
CA GLN A 88 -15.91 -0.69 4.55
C GLN A 88 -15.69 -2.19 4.76
N PHE A 89 -14.78 -2.58 5.67
CA PHE A 89 -14.42 -3.97 5.88
C PHE A 89 -15.02 -4.53 7.17
N ASP A 90 -15.70 -5.67 7.03
CA ASP A 90 -16.22 -6.47 8.14
C ASP A 90 -15.23 -7.62 8.40
N ALA A 91 -14.95 -7.91 9.67
CA ALA A 91 -14.09 -9.01 10.11
C ALA A 91 -14.55 -10.39 9.58
N ASN A 92 -15.84 -10.52 9.23
CA ASN A 92 -16.42 -11.73 8.67
C ASN A 92 -16.17 -11.90 7.17
N PHE A 93 -15.60 -10.92 6.48
CA PHE A 93 -15.39 -10.96 5.03
C PHE A 93 -13.95 -10.62 4.64
N VAL A 94 -13.52 -11.17 3.50
CA VAL A 94 -12.22 -10.86 2.94
C VAL A 94 -12.25 -9.46 2.32
N PRO A 95 -11.26 -8.59 2.58
CA PRO A 95 -11.20 -7.28 1.97
C PRO A 95 -11.21 -7.38 0.45
N SER A 96 -12.10 -6.61 -0.17
CA SER A 96 -12.35 -6.67 -1.60
C SER A 96 -12.99 -5.38 -2.08
N TYR A 97 -12.86 -5.10 -3.37
CA TYR A 97 -13.47 -3.98 -4.07
C TYR A 97 -14.20 -4.47 -5.32
N PRO A 98 -15.43 -3.99 -5.60
CA PRO A 98 -16.20 -3.00 -4.85
C PRO A 98 -16.85 -3.55 -3.56
N ALA A 99 -17.35 -2.63 -2.73
CA ALA A 99 -17.94 -2.86 -1.40
C ALA A 99 -19.02 -3.97 -1.36
N HIS A 100 -19.87 -4.04 -2.38
CA HIS A 100 -21.02 -4.96 -2.43
C HIS A 100 -20.61 -6.44 -2.56
N LEU A 101 -19.33 -6.72 -2.81
CA LEU A 101 -18.81 -8.09 -2.83
C LEU A 101 -18.99 -8.80 -1.49
N LYS A 102 -19.06 -8.09 -0.37
CA LYS A 102 -19.34 -8.69 0.95
C LYS A 102 -20.66 -9.49 1.00
N ASN A 103 -21.60 -9.24 0.09
CA ASN A 103 -22.86 -9.99 0.05
C ASN A 103 -22.69 -11.43 -0.47
N TRP A 104 -21.52 -11.77 -1.01
CA TRP A 104 -21.23 -13.10 -1.55
C TRP A 104 -20.66 -14.00 -0.46
N SER A 105 -21.37 -15.11 -0.17
CA SER A 105 -20.96 -16.10 0.84
C SER A 105 -19.56 -16.68 0.64
N LEU A 106 -19.06 -16.66 -0.61
CA LEU A 106 -17.72 -17.08 -0.98
C LEU A 106 -16.60 -16.22 -0.37
N LEU A 107 -16.92 -14.97 -0.04
CA LEU A 107 -15.99 -14.01 0.52
C LEU A 107 -16.00 -14.00 2.05
N LYS A 108 -16.70 -14.93 2.70
CA LYS A 108 -16.63 -15.10 4.16
C LYS A 108 -15.20 -15.44 4.61
N SER A 109 -14.69 -14.73 5.61
CA SER A 109 -13.31 -14.81 6.10
C SER A 109 -12.92 -16.22 6.57
N LYS A 110 -13.86 -16.98 7.16
CA LYS A 110 -13.66 -18.40 7.53
C LYS A 110 -13.20 -19.25 6.34
N ASN A 111 -13.71 -19.01 5.13
CA ASN A 111 -13.29 -19.70 3.93
C ASN A 111 -11.87 -19.29 3.51
N TRP A 112 -11.49 -18.04 3.76
CA TRP A 112 -10.23 -17.45 3.30
C TRP A 112 -9.05 -17.66 4.25
N LYS A 113 -9.23 -18.20 5.46
CA LYS A 113 -8.11 -18.47 6.40
C LYS A 113 -6.98 -19.32 5.78
N ARG A 114 -7.34 -20.29 4.93
CA ARG A 114 -6.38 -21.21 4.28
C ARG A 114 -6.10 -20.85 2.82
N TYR A 115 -6.86 -19.91 2.25
CA TYR A 115 -6.79 -19.58 0.83
C TYR A 115 -5.50 -18.86 0.42
N PRO A 116 -4.88 -17.99 1.23
CA PRO A 116 -3.55 -17.47 0.91
C PRO A 116 -2.51 -18.57 0.71
N PHE A 117 -2.54 -19.63 1.54
CA PHE A 117 -1.67 -20.78 1.36
C PHE A 117 -1.99 -21.54 0.07
N TYR A 118 -3.26 -21.80 -0.21
CA TYR A 118 -3.69 -22.43 -1.47
C TYR A 118 -3.32 -21.61 -2.69
N LEU A 119 -3.44 -20.29 -2.62
CA LEU A 119 -3.07 -19.37 -3.68
C LEU A 119 -1.55 -19.36 -3.88
N LYS A 120 -0.74 -19.44 -2.81
CA LYS A 120 0.71 -19.65 -2.91
C LYS A 120 1.06 -20.99 -3.55
N VAL A 121 0.37 -22.07 -3.20
CA VAL A 121 0.55 -23.39 -3.81
C VAL A 121 0.16 -23.37 -5.30
N ILE A 122 -1.00 -22.80 -5.66
CA ILE A 122 -1.41 -22.60 -7.06
C ILE A 122 -0.35 -21.80 -7.80
N SER A 123 0.11 -20.68 -7.22
CA SER A 123 1.15 -19.83 -7.79
C SER A 123 2.45 -20.62 -8.05
N ALA A 124 2.94 -21.36 -7.05
CA ALA A 124 4.15 -22.17 -7.16
C ALA A 124 4.04 -23.30 -8.19
N LEU A 125 2.88 -23.97 -8.25
CA LEU A 125 2.60 -25.00 -9.25
C LEU A 125 2.54 -24.38 -10.64
N GLN A 126 1.86 -23.25 -10.80
CA GLN A 126 1.73 -22.56 -12.06
C GLN A 126 3.07 -22.01 -12.58
N LEU A 127 3.98 -21.55 -11.71
CA LEU A 127 5.34 -21.18 -12.11
C LEU A 127 6.13 -22.36 -12.67
N LYS A 128 6.01 -23.54 -12.04
CA LYS A 128 6.60 -24.79 -12.56
C LYS A 128 5.93 -25.25 -13.85
N ILE A 129 4.64 -24.93 -14.03
CA ILE A 129 3.83 -25.25 -15.22
C ILE A 129 3.98 -24.22 -16.34
N ARG A 130 4.42 -22.97 -16.08
CA ARG A 130 4.71 -21.93 -17.10
C ARG A 130 5.77 -22.36 -18.12
N LEU A 131 6.49 -23.45 -17.87
CA LEU A 131 7.35 -24.11 -18.83
C LEU A 131 6.59 -24.91 -19.92
N PHE A 132 5.27 -25.06 -19.84
CA PHE A 132 4.48 -25.90 -20.77
C PHE A 132 3.10 -25.30 -21.09
N PRO A 133 2.82 -24.98 -22.36
CA PRO A 133 1.57 -24.35 -22.75
C PRO A 133 0.45 -25.38 -23.03
N PHE A 134 -0.77 -25.02 -22.63
CA PHE A 134 -2.09 -25.50 -23.09
C PHE A 134 -2.90 -26.52 -22.25
N THR A 135 -4.06 -26.07 -21.74
CA THR A 135 -5.45 -26.30 -22.25
C THR A 135 -6.53 -26.06 -21.17
N ILE A 136 -6.17 -26.03 -19.87
CA ILE A 136 -7.05 -25.55 -18.78
C ILE A 136 -6.42 -24.36 -18.03
N ALA A 137 -5.10 -24.25 -18.07
CA ALA A 137 -4.33 -23.12 -17.53
C ALA A 137 -4.58 -21.79 -18.26
N GLU A 138 -5.23 -21.79 -19.42
CA GLU A 138 -5.49 -20.56 -20.20
C GLU A 138 -6.52 -19.63 -19.55
N ASN A 139 -7.39 -20.17 -18.67
CA ASN A 139 -8.42 -19.39 -17.99
C ASN A 139 -7.97 -18.72 -16.70
N LEU A 140 -6.75 -19.02 -16.22
CA LEU A 140 -6.16 -18.48 -14.99
C LEU A 140 -4.82 -17.84 -15.32
N HIS A 141 -4.77 -16.51 -15.47
CA HIS A 141 -3.49 -15.82 -15.66
C HIS A 141 -2.90 -15.44 -14.31
N PHE A 142 -1.67 -15.89 -14.12
CA PHE A 142 -0.87 -15.51 -12.97
C PHE A 142 0.06 -14.36 -13.38
N PHE A 143 0.13 -13.34 -12.54
CA PHE A 143 1.13 -12.30 -12.58
C PHE A 143 1.88 -12.36 -11.26
N GLU A 144 3.18 -12.62 -11.35
CA GLU A 144 4.04 -12.51 -10.19
C GLU A 144 5.07 -11.47 -10.50
N TYR A 145 5.12 -10.51 -9.61
CA TYR A 145 6.19 -9.56 -9.52
C TYR A 145 6.90 -9.83 -8.19
N SER A 146 7.97 -10.62 -8.24
CA SER A 146 8.79 -10.90 -7.07
C SER A 146 9.99 -9.96 -7.06
N ASP A 147 10.10 -9.15 -6.01
CA ASP A 147 11.37 -8.50 -5.68
C ASP A 147 12.33 -9.44 -4.95
N ALA A 148 11.90 -10.66 -4.61
CA ALA A 148 12.71 -11.58 -3.81
C ALA A 148 13.92 -12.18 -4.58
N ALA A 149 14.10 -11.85 -5.87
CA ALA A 149 15.36 -12.11 -6.56
C ALA A 149 16.44 -11.06 -6.26
N ASP A 150 16.08 -9.92 -5.66
CA ASP A 150 17.00 -8.88 -5.22
C ASP A 150 16.95 -8.76 -3.69
N SER A 151 17.31 -9.85 -3.01
CA SER A 151 17.73 -9.81 -1.61
C SER A 151 19.09 -9.14 -1.42
N GLU A 152 19.74 -8.71 -2.51
CA GLU A 152 20.90 -7.85 -2.40
C GLU A 152 20.44 -6.43 -2.08
N SER A 153 20.95 -5.92 -0.96
CA SER A 153 20.88 -4.54 -0.44
C SER A 153 21.39 -3.46 -1.41
N ASN A 154 21.58 -3.79 -2.68
CA ASN A 154 22.09 -2.94 -3.72
C ASN A 154 20.94 -2.20 -4.42
N VAL A 155 20.78 -0.96 -3.97
CA VAL A 155 20.08 0.18 -4.56
C VAL A 155 20.03 0.25 -6.11
N LYS A 156 21.00 -0.34 -6.81
CA LYS A 156 21.04 -0.46 -8.29
C LYS A 156 19.93 -1.35 -8.88
N ASN A 157 19.36 -2.26 -8.09
CA ASN A 157 18.31 -3.17 -8.54
C ASN A 157 16.90 -2.56 -8.55
N PHE A 158 16.76 -1.27 -8.21
CA PHE A 158 15.48 -0.65 -7.90
C PHE A 158 14.93 0.26 -9.02
N CYS A 159 15.75 0.64 -10.01
CA CYS A 159 15.36 1.51 -11.11
C CYS A 159 14.52 0.76 -12.18
N GLY A 160 13.46 1.39 -12.72
CA GLY A 160 12.70 0.89 -13.88
C GLY A 160 11.77 -0.31 -13.63
N LYS A 161 11.49 -0.61 -12.36
CA LYS A 161 10.81 -1.84 -11.93
C LYS A 161 9.34 -1.64 -11.51
N THR A 162 8.70 -0.58 -12.00
CA THR A 162 7.26 -0.36 -11.82
C THR A 162 6.47 -1.17 -12.85
N PHE A 163 5.44 -1.87 -12.37
CA PHE A 163 4.59 -2.67 -13.23
C PHE A 163 3.24 -1.97 -13.45
N TYR A 164 3.04 -1.43 -14.66
CA TYR A 164 1.84 -0.69 -15.01
C TYR A 164 0.67 -1.63 -15.37
N LEU A 165 -0.38 -1.54 -14.56
CA LEU A 165 -1.65 -2.27 -14.67
C LEU A 165 -2.44 -1.93 -15.93
N ASP A 166 -2.16 -0.81 -16.58
CA ASP A 166 -2.82 -0.35 -17.81
C ASP A 166 -1.88 -0.32 -19.02
N SER A 167 -0.69 -0.94 -18.91
CA SER A 167 0.16 -1.17 -20.08
C SER A 167 -0.50 -2.16 -21.05
N ASP A 168 -0.37 -1.91 -22.35
CA ASP A 168 -0.89 -2.81 -23.39
C ASP A 168 -0.41 -4.25 -23.21
N SER A 169 0.86 -4.41 -22.84
CA SER A 169 1.46 -5.73 -22.62
C SER A 169 0.81 -6.48 -21.45
N PHE A 170 0.45 -5.77 -20.38
CA PHE A 170 -0.28 -6.35 -19.26
C PHE A 170 -1.73 -6.65 -19.66
N LEU A 171 -2.46 -5.67 -20.20
CA LEU A 171 -3.88 -5.83 -20.53
C LEU A 171 -4.10 -6.99 -21.53
N LYS A 172 -3.26 -7.11 -22.57
CA LYS A 172 -3.29 -8.22 -23.54
C LYS A 172 -3.12 -9.59 -22.88
N LYS A 173 -2.35 -9.67 -21.78
CA LYS A 173 -2.16 -10.91 -21.01
C LYS A 173 -3.30 -11.10 -20.01
N ALA A 174 -3.63 -10.07 -19.25
CA ALA A 174 -4.61 -10.11 -18.17
C ALA A 174 -6.02 -10.42 -18.70
N PHE A 175 -6.39 -9.86 -19.84
CA PHE A 175 -7.74 -10.00 -20.38
C PHE A 175 -8.04 -11.33 -21.06
N LYS A 176 -7.03 -12.19 -21.25
CA LYS A 176 -7.19 -13.56 -21.72
C LYS A 176 -7.79 -14.51 -20.65
N SER A 177 -7.86 -14.09 -19.39
CA SER A 177 -8.41 -14.91 -18.29
C SER A 177 -9.54 -14.21 -17.58
N LYS A 178 -10.42 -15.03 -16.99
CA LYS A 178 -11.45 -14.58 -16.06
C LYS A 178 -10.90 -14.32 -14.66
N ILE A 179 -9.83 -15.00 -14.28
CA ILE A 179 -9.21 -14.88 -12.95
C ILE A 179 -7.75 -14.52 -13.10
N LEU A 180 -7.37 -13.50 -12.34
CA LEU A 180 -6.04 -12.95 -12.26
C LEU A 180 -5.50 -13.14 -10.86
N LEU A 181 -4.38 -13.83 -10.74
CA LEU A 181 -3.68 -14.00 -9.48
C LEU A 181 -2.46 -13.10 -9.50
N MET A 182 -2.30 -12.24 -8.49
CA MET A 182 -1.25 -11.22 -8.46
C MET A 182 -0.44 -11.28 -7.16
N SER A 183 0.89 -11.25 -7.25
CA SER A 183 1.81 -11.12 -6.11
C SER A 183 2.89 -10.08 -6.40
N GLY A 184 3.37 -9.37 -5.37
CA GLY A 184 4.31 -8.24 -5.52
C GLY A 184 3.71 -6.89 -5.17
N TRP A 185 4.51 -5.84 -5.09
CA TRP A 185 4.05 -4.57 -4.52
C TRP A 185 4.18 -3.34 -5.42
N ARG A 186 4.88 -3.48 -6.55
CA ARG A 186 5.13 -2.39 -7.52
C ARG A 186 4.08 -2.27 -8.62
N TYR A 187 2.85 -2.70 -8.34
CA TYR A 187 1.74 -2.49 -9.26
C TYR A 187 1.26 -1.05 -9.17
N ARG A 188 1.25 -0.35 -10.30
CA ARG A 188 0.79 1.04 -10.44
C ARG A 188 -0.15 1.15 -11.62
N ILE A 189 -1.03 2.14 -11.61
CA ILE A 189 -1.77 2.53 -12.82
C ILE A 189 -1.01 3.69 -13.46
N GLY A 190 -0.65 3.58 -14.75
CA GLY A 190 0.13 4.58 -15.46
C GLY A 190 -0.68 5.84 -15.75
N GLY A 191 -1.92 5.66 -16.22
CA GLY A 191 -2.91 6.73 -16.31
C GLY A 191 -3.60 6.96 -14.98
N PHE A 192 -2.86 7.41 -13.97
CA PHE A 192 -3.38 7.76 -12.65
C PHE A 192 -4.40 8.88 -12.76
N ASP A 193 -5.62 8.61 -12.28
CA ASP A 193 -6.69 9.59 -12.26
C ASP A 193 -6.54 10.49 -11.03
N THR A 194 -6.15 11.74 -11.28
CA THR A 194 -5.98 12.80 -10.27
C THR A 194 -7.24 13.64 -10.08
N SER A 195 -8.37 13.26 -10.68
CA SER A 195 -9.62 14.00 -10.55
C SER A 195 -10.11 14.01 -9.10
N ARG A 196 -10.79 15.10 -8.74
CA ARG A 196 -11.42 15.26 -7.42
C ARG A 196 -12.39 14.11 -7.13
N GLN A 197 -13.17 13.67 -8.12
CA GLN A 197 -14.11 12.57 -7.95
C GLN A 197 -13.41 11.26 -7.61
N MET A 198 -12.33 10.91 -8.33
CA MET A 198 -11.57 9.70 -8.04
C MET A 198 -10.95 9.76 -6.64
N HIS A 199 -10.43 10.92 -6.26
CA HIS A 199 -9.88 11.16 -4.93
C HIS A 199 -10.93 10.92 -3.84
N GLU A 200 -12.11 11.54 -3.96
CA GLU A 200 -13.24 11.37 -3.03
C GLU A 200 -13.73 9.91 -2.97
N ASP A 201 -13.81 9.22 -4.11
CA ASP A 201 -14.22 7.82 -4.18
C ASP A 201 -13.27 6.88 -3.43
N VAL A 202 -11.95 7.08 -3.59
CA VAL A 202 -10.93 6.30 -2.88
C VAL A 202 -11.03 6.55 -1.38
N LEU A 203 -11.08 7.81 -0.96
CA LEU A 203 -11.10 8.16 0.47
C LEU A 203 -12.39 7.72 1.15
N THR A 204 -13.51 7.74 0.43
CA THR A 204 -14.78 7.20 0.91
C THR A 204 -14.69 5.69 1.12
N PHE A 205 -14.10 4.97 0.15
CA PHE A 205 -13.96 3.52 0.24
C PHE A 205 -12.97 3.08 1.32
N LEU A 206 -11.87 3.81 1.48
CA LEU A 206 -10.82 3.58 2.47
C LEU A 206 -10.97 4.48 3.70
N ALA A 207 -12.20 4.86 4.04
CA ALA A 207 -12.48 5.65 5.24
C ALA A 207 -12.23 4.84 6.51
N PHE A 208 -11.49 5.43 7.46
CA PHE A 208 -11.37 4.90 8.82
C PHE A 208 -12.71 4.92 9.55
N LYS A 209 -12.85 4.06 10.56
CA LYS A 209 -14.04 4.02 11.40
C LYS A 209 -14.28 5.32 12.16
N ASP A 210 -15.56 5.62 12.43
CA ASP A 210 -15.99 6.86 13.06
C ASP A 210 -15.35 7.06 14.43
N GLU A 211 -15.19 6.00 15.22
CA GLU A 211 -14.60 6.10 16.56
C GLU A 211 -13.16 6.65 16.53
N ALA A 212 -12.36 6.23 15.54
CA ALA A 212 -10.99 6.73 15.36
C ALA A 212 -10.98 8.16 14.82
N ILE A 213 -11.90 8.48 13.89
CA ILE A 213 -12.02 9.82 13.30
C ILE A 213 -12.45 10.83 14.37
N ASP A 214 -13.52 10.55 15.12
CA ASP A 214 -14.10 11.47 16.09
C ASP A 214 -13.12 11.84 17.19
N LYS A 215 -12.35 10.86 17.68
CA LYS A 215 -11.28 11.08 18.67
C LYS A 215 -10.26 12.10 18.17
N VAL A 216 -9.79 11.94 16.92
CA VAL A 216 -8.81 12.83 16.31
C VAL A 216 -9.41 14.20 15.99
N VAL A 217 -10.63 14.26 15.45
CA VAL A 217 -11.33 15.52 15.13
C VAL A 217 -11.48 16.37 16.38
N ASN A 218 -11.92 15.78 17.49
CA ASN A 218 -12.06 16.49 18.76
C ASN A 218 -10.71 17.02 19.26
N ARG A 219 -9.66 16.20 19.19
CA ARG A 219 -8.31 16.64 19.59
C ARG A 219 -7.80 17.78 18.73
N ILE A 220 -7.93 17.70 17.41
CA ILE A 220 -7.47 18.75 16.49
C ILE A 220 -8.23 20.05 16.70
N LYS A 221 -9.54 19.98 16.98
CA LYS A 221 -10.34 21.18 17.29
C LYS A 221 -9.78 21.92 18.50
N ILE A 222 -9.40 21.22 19.57
CA ILE A 222 -8.79 21.81 20.77
C ILE A 222 -7.42 22.42 20.43
N LEU A 223 -6.59 21.70 19.69
CA LEU A 223 -5.25 22.20 19.35
C LEU A 223 -5.30 23.42 18.44
N ARG A 224 -6.22 23.45 17.47
CA ARG A 224 -6.41 24.60 16.57
C ARG A 224 -6.95 25.85 17.28
N SER A 225 -7.52 25.73 18.48
CA SER A 225 -7.87 26.91 19.29
C SER A 225 -6.69 27.47 20.09
N GLN A 226 -5.58 26.73 20.16
CA GLN A 226 -4.40 27.07 20.95
C GLN A 226 -3.19 27.43 20.07
N PHE A 227 -3.09 26.83 18.88
CA PHE A 227 -1.94 26.92 18.00
C PHE A 227 -2.34 27.40 16.60
N ASP A 228 -1.50 28.25 16.01
CA ASP A 228 -1.66 28.77 14.65
C ASP A 228 -1.37 27.68 13.62
N LYS A 229 -0.38 26.82 13.93
CA LYS A 229 0.06 25.71 13.08
C LYS A 229 0.36 24.46 13.87
N ILE A 230 -0.07 23.33 13.32
CA ILE A 230 0.22 21.99 13.81
C ILE A 230 1.07 21.28 12.74
N VAL A 231 2.30 20.93 13.10
CA VAL A 231 3.25 20.22 12.24
C VAL A 231 3.33 18.77 12.70
N ALA A 232 3.00 17.83 11.82
CA ALA A 232 3.24 16.42 12.07
C ALA A 232 4.71 16.07 11.81
N VAL A 233 5.35 15.43 12.77
CA VAL A 233 6.72 14.93 12.67
C VAL A 233 6.65 13.41 12.64
N HIS A 234 6.79 12.84 11.45
CA HIS A 234 6.90 11.39 11.29
C HIS A 234 8.34 10.96 11.56
N HIS A 235 8.56 10.22 12.65
CA HIS A 235 9.88 9.69 13.00
C HIS A 235 9.85 8.16 13.01
N ARG A 236 10.16 7.59 11.84
CA ARG A 236 10.22 6.15 11.62
C ARG A 236 11.62 5.62 11.89
N ARG A 237 11.78 4.76 12.90
CA ARG A 237 13.10 4.30 13.35
C ARG A 237 13.33 2.81 13.15
N LYS A 238 12.37 1.94 13.47
CA LYS A 238 12.60 0.49 13.65
C LYS A 238 13.28 -0.17 12.45
N ASP A 239 12.51 -0.45 11.41
CA ASP A 239 13.02 -1.03 10.16
C ASP A 239 14.01 -0.10 9.44
N TYR A 240 13.94 1.20 9.70
CA TYR A 240 14.82 2.19 9.07
C TYR A 240 16.27 2.09 9.51
N ARG A 241 16.56 1.46 10.66
CA ARG A 241 17.94 1.12 11.10
C ARG A 241 18.70 0.29 10.07
N GLU A 242 18.01 -0.65 9.44
CA GLU A 242 18.60 -1.60 8.48
C GLU A 242 18.24 -1.24 7.03
N TRP A 243 17.04 -0.70 6.82
CA TRP A 243 16.52 -0.40 5.49
C TRP A 243 17.41 0.63 4.77
N LEU A 244 17.81 0.29 3.54
CA LEU A 244 18.77 1.06 2.73
C LEU A 244 20.07 1.39 3.49
N ASN A 245 20.59 0.42 4.24
CA ASN A 245 21.80 0.54 5.05
C ASN A 245 21.73 1.71 6.04
N GLY A 246 20.55 1.98 6.60
CA GLY A 246 20.36 3.05 7.57
C GLY A 246 20.33 4.45 6.99
N LYS A 247 20.27 4.64 5.66
CA LYS A 247 20.34 5.96 5.02
C LYS A 247 19.32 6.98 5.56
N PHE A 248 18.12 6.52 5.91
CA PHE A 248 17.03 7.34 6.43
C PHE A 248 16.77 7.11 7.92
N PHE A 249 17.68 6.44 8.59
CA PHE A 249 17.68 6.38 10.04
C PHE A 249 18.22 7.71 10.56
N PHE A 250 17.34 8.46 11.22
CA PHE A 250 17.68 9.73 11.84
C PHE A 250 17.68 9.58 13.34
N GLU A 251 18.63 10.23 14.01
CA GLU A 251 18.62 10.31 15.46
C GLU A 251 17.62 11.35 15.93
N ILE A 252 17.23 11.28 17.20
CA ILE A 252 16.29 12.23 17.80
C ILE A 252 16.79 13.67 17.63
N ASP A 253 18.09 13.91 17.82
CA ASP A 253 18.69 15.23 17.67
C ASP A 253 18.68 15.73 16.22
N ASP A 254 18.73 14.84 15.23
CA ASP A 254 18.56 15.20 13.82
C ASP A 254 17.16 15.75 13.57
N ILE A 255 16.15 15.07 14.12
CA ILE A 255 14.75 15.48 14.02
C ILE A 255 14.53 16.79 14.77
N LYS A 256 15.11 16.96 15.97
CA LYS A 256 15.04 18.22 16.72
C LYS A 256 15.61 19.39 15.93
N ARG A 257 16.77 19.21 15.27
CA ARG A 257 17.35 20.25 14.40
C ARG A 257 16.40 20.62 13.26
N LYS A 258 15.79 19.64 12.61
CA LYS A 258 14.80 19.91 11.55
C LYS A 258 13.53 20.59 12.08
N MET A 259 13.06 20.22 13.26
CA MET A 259 11.94 20.92 13.91
C MET A 259 12.27 22.39 14.21
N ALA A 260 13.49 22.68 14.65
CA ALA A 260 13.94 24.06 14.86
C ALA A 260 13.95 24.86 13.54
N GLU A 261 14.50 24.30 12.46
CA GLU A 261 14.46 24.93 11.12
C GLU A 261 13.02 25.20 10.65
N VAL A 262 12.09 24.24 10.80
CA VAL A 262 10.67 24.46 10.49
C VAL A 262 10.09 25.58 11.33
N SER A 263 10.41 25.61 12.63
CA SER A 263 9.90 26.63 13.53
C SER A 263 10.37 28.02 13.13
N GLU A 264 11.62 28.18 12.70
CA GLU A 264 12.17 29.46 12.23
C GLU A 264 11.45 29.92 10.97
N VAL A 265 11.36 29.05 9.96
CA VAL A 265 10.70 29.35 8.68
C VAL A 265 9.22 29.71 8.87
N LEU A 266 8.50 29.04 9.77
CA LEU A 266 7.10 29.37 10.06
C LEU A 266 6.95 30.68 10.84
N LYS A 267 7.90 31.01 11.73
CA LYS A 267 7.92 32.29 12.44
C LYS A 267 8.22 33.47 11.50
N GLU A 268 9.15 33.30 10.57
CA GLU A 268 9.42 34.27 9.51
C GLU A 268 8.19 34.51 8.63
N ALA A 269 7.38 33.47 8.40
CA ALA A 269 6.10 33.58 7.70
C ALA A 269 4.95 34.15 8.57
N GLY A 270 5.23 34.55 9.81
CA GLY A 270 4.30 35.25 10.71
C GLY A 270 3.55 34.38 11.71
N PHE A 271 3.77 33.05 11.74
CA PHE A 271 3.11 32.16 12.70
C PHE A 271 3.85 32.14 14.04
N GLN A 272 3.16 32.33 15.16
CA GLN A 272 3.79 32.46 16.48
C GLN A 272 3.64 31.20 17.33
N LYS A 273 2.44 30.62 17.33
CA LYS A 273 2.11 29.43 18.12
C LYS A 273 2.15 28.18 17.27
N ILE A 274 3.32 27.57 17.19
CA ILE A 274 3.55 26.34 16.44
C ILE A 274 3.59 25.17 17.41
N LEU A 275 2.86 24.10 17.08
CA LEU A 275 2.89 22.81 17.77
C LEU A 275 3.47 21.75 16.85
N PHE A 276 4.45 21.00 17.36
CA PHE A 276 4.93 19.78 16.74
C PHE A 276 4.31 18.56 17.42
N ILE A 277 3.77 17.65 16.61
CA ILE A 277 3.25 16.36 17.10
C ILE A 277 4.10 15.24 16.53
N ILE A 278 4.73 14.46 17.39
CA ILE A 278 5.64 13.39 17.01
C ILE A 278 4.86 12.08 16.84
N PHE A 279 4.94 11.52 15.65
CA PHE A 279 4.41 10.20 15.29
C PHE A 279 5.60 9.26 15.09
N SER A 280 5.87 8.41 16.08
CA SER A 280 7.01 7.49 16.05
C SER A 280 6.59 6.05 16.32
N ASP A 281 7.31 5.13 15.70
CA ASP A 281 7.18 3.69 15.95
C ASP A 281 7.94 3.23 17.21
N GLU A 282 8.76 4.09 17.81
CA GLU A 282 9.37 3.94 19.13
C GLU A 282 8.72 4.91 20.13
N LYS A 283 8.17 4.36 21.22
CA LYS A 283 7.61 5.14 22.32
C LYS A 283 8.73 5.50 23.31
N ASP A 284 8.53 6.55 24.10
CA ASP A 284 9.44 6.96 25.21
C ASP A 284 10.74 7.70 24.82
N ALA A 285 10.76 8.33 23.64
CA ALA A 285 11.87 9.19 23.22
C ALA A 285 11.67 10.66 23.62
N GLU A 286 12.77 11.35 23.98
CA GLU A 286 12.76 12.72 24.49
C GLU A 286 12.91 13.76 23.37
N TYR A 287 11.79 14.33 22.91
CA TYR A 287 11.76 15.33 21.82
C TYR A 287 11.69 16.78 22.30
N SER A 288 11.77 17.07 23.61
CA SER A 288 11.69 18.45 24.06
C SER A 288 12.80 19.32 23.46
N ILE A 289 12.39 20.54 23.10
CA ILE A 289 13.26 21.63 22.65
C ILE A 289 12.82 22.87 23.44
N PRO A 290 13.74 23.62 24.07
CA PRO A 290 13.39 24.82 24.79
C PRO A 290 12.56 25.79 23.94
N SER A 291 11.47 26.31 24.51
CA SER A 291 10.59 27.29 23.85
C SER A 291 9.87 26.81 22.58
N VAL A 292 9.81 25.49 22.34
CA VAL A 292 9.03 24.88 21.25
C VAL A 292 7.95 23.97 21.85
N ASN A 293 6.72 24.08 21.37
CA ASN A 293 5.65 23.19 21.80
C ASN A 293 5.78 21.86 21.07
N VAL A 294 6.01 20.79 21.83
CA VAL A 294 6.17 19.42 21.31
C VAL A 294 5.24 18.50 22.09
N GLN A 295 4.51 17.64 21.38
CA GLN A 295 3.69 16.58 21.96
C GLN A 295 3.97 15.25 21.26
N MET A 296 3.98 14.15 22.02
CA MET A 296 3.98 12.81 21.44
C MET A 296 2.54 12.42 21.05
N SER A 297 2.39 11.73 19.93
CA SER A 297 1.14 11.01 19.66
C SER A 297 1.05 9.77 20.54
N ASP A 298 -0.13 9.53 21.08
CA ASP A 298 -0.54 8.35 21.85
C ASP A 298 -1.61 7.53 21.11
N GLY A 299 -1.81 7.83 19.82
CA GLY A 299 -2.83 7.21 18.99
C GLY A 299 -2.51 5.78 18.56
N THR A 300 -3.54 5.10 18.06
CA THR A 300 -3.34 3.88 17.25
C THR A 300 -2.79 4.24 15.87
N THR A 301 -2.29 3.25 15.12
CA THR A 301 -1.79 3.47 13.74
C THR A 301 -2.81 4.16 12.83
N ALA A 302 -4.09 3.84 12.95
CA ALA A 302 -5.14 4.49 12.16
C ALA A 302 -5.43 5.93 12.63
N GLU A 303 -5.47 6.14 13.95
CA GLU A 303 -5.63 7.47 14.55
C GLU A 303 -4.46 8.38 14.15
N ASP A 304 -3.22 7.90 14.27
CA ASP A 304 -2.00 8.63 13.90
C ASP A 304 -1.99 9.00 12.41
N LEU A 305 -2.34 8.04 11.54
CA LEU A 305 -2.38 8.26 10.10
C LEU A 305 -3.41 9.31 9.73
N TYR A 306 -4.60 9.25 10.34
CA TYR A 306 -5.65 10.24 10.14
C TYR A 306 -5.28 11.59 10.78
N PHE A 307 -4.67 11.62 11.95
CA PHE A 307 -4.23 12.87 12.59
C PHE A 307 -3.23 13.59 11.70
N MET A 308 -2.22 12.89 11.21
CA MET A 308 -1.22 13.44 10.31
C MET A 308 -1.85 14.06 9.05
N SER A 309 -2.94 13.48 8.52
CA SER A 309 -3.66 14.02 7.35
C SER A 309 -4.54 15.25 7.64
N ARG A 310 -4.57 15.69 8.90
CA ARG A 310 -5.35 16.86 9.36
C ARG A 310 -4.47 17.96 9.96
N CYS A 311 -3.16 17.73 10.03
CA CYS A 311 -2.15 18.74 10.36
C CYS A 311 -1.99 19.75 9.22
N ASP A 312 -1.26 20.83 9.47
CA ASP A 312 -1.01 21.88 8.47
C ASP A 312 0.23 21.59 7.62
N PHE A 313 1.22 20.89 8.19
CA PHE A 313 2.43 20.43 7.50
C PHE A 313 2.85 19.05 8.02
N ILE A 314 3.59 18.29 7.19
CA ILE A 314 4.23 17.03 7.57
C ILE A 314 5.74 17.13 7.30
N ILE A 315 6.56 16.70 8.25
CA ILE A 315 7.98 16.44 8.05
C ILE A 315 8.32 15.01 8.45
N GLY A 316 9.29 14.40 7.78
CA GLY A 316 9.78 13.08 8.16
C GLY A 316 10.63 12.43 7.08
N PRO A 317 11.18 11.24 7.31
CA PRO A 317 11.88 10.51 6.27
C PRO A 317 10.91 10.11 5.15
N PRO A 318 11.42 9.78 3.94
CA PRO A 318 10.56 9.26 2.88
C PRO A 318 9.83 8.00 3.36
N SER A 319 8.50 8.03 3.36
CA SER A 319 7.67 6.93 3.85
C SER A 319 6.29 6.91 3.21
N THR A 320 5.80 5.71 2.91
CA THR A 320 4.44 5.52 2.40
C THR A 320 3.38 5.85 3.45
N PHE A 321 3.70 5.80 4.75
CA PHE A 321 2.78 6.16 5.82
C PHE A 321 2.45 7.66 5.81
N SER A 322 3.47 8.52 5.93
CA SER A 322 3.31 9.97 5.82
C SER A 322 2.90 10.40 4.41
N GLY A 323 3.29 9.64 3.39
CA GLY A 323 2.83 9.85 2.02
C GLY A 323 1.31 9.70 1.86
N TRP A 324 0.69 8.69 2.48
CA TRP A 324 -0.77 8.57 2.49
C TRP A 324 -1.43 9.73 3.23
N ALA A 325 -0.86 10.18 4.36
CA ALA A 325 -1.39 11.31 5.10
C ALA A 325 -1.40 12.59 4.24
N SER A 326 -0.31 12.86 3.52
CA SER A 326 -0.22 13.98 2.57
C SER A 326 -1.25 13.84 1.45
N PHE A 327 -1.33 12.66 0.81
CA PHE A 327 -2.28 12.40 -0.27
C PHE A 327 -3.72 12.60 0.22
N SER A 328 -4.15 11.85 1.24
CA SER A 328 -5.53 11.83 1.72
C SER A 328 -5.99 13.16 2.34
N GLY A 329 -5.08 13.85 3.02
CA GLY A 329 -5.38 15.12 3.69
C GLY A 329 -5.14 16.36 2.82
N ARG A 330 -4.49 16.19 1.66
CA ARG A 330 -3.87 17.26 0.88
C ARG A 330 -2.92 18.12 1.73
N VAL A 331 -2.20 17.48 2.67
CA VAL A 331 -1.28 18.17 3.59
C VAL A 331 0.10 18.28 2.93
N PRO A 332 0.69 19.49 2.84
CA PRO A 332 2.05 19.65 2.32
C PRO A 332 3.07 18.89 3.18
N ILE A 333 3.90 18.08 2.51
CA ILE A 333 4.94 17.25 3.14
C ILE A 333 6.33 17.67 2.67
N PHE A 334 7.27 17.69 3.60
CA PHE A 334 8.70 17.76 3.35
C PHE A 334 9.35 16.43 3.74
N HIS A 335 9.86 15.70 2.76
CA HIS A 335 10.63 14.49 3.00
C HIS A 335 12.10 14.85 3.28
N ILE A 336 12.61 14.42 4.43
CA ILE A 336 14.01 14.57 4.80
C ILE A 336 14.81 13.52 4.03
N PHE A 337 15.27 13.86 2.84
CA PHE A 337 16.17 12.99 2.06
C PHE A 337 17.63 13.11 2.51
N SER A 338 17.99 14.26 3.08
CA SER A 338 19.32 14.57 3.62
C SER A 338 19.21 15.60 4.73
N LEU A 339 19.99 15.42 5.80
CA LEU A 339 20.06 16.40 6.90
C LEU A 339 20.65 17.75 6.47
N ARG A 340 21.39 17.79 5.36
CA ARG A 340 21.96 19.02 4.79
C ARG A 340 20.94 19.87 4.02
N GLU A 341 19.79 19.29 3.68
CA GLU A 341 18.74 20.00 2.95
C GLU A 341 18.10 21.05 3.86
N LYS A 342 18.22 22.32 3.50
CA LYS A 342 17.62 23.42 4.27
C LYS A 342 16.12 23.46 4.04
N ILE A 343 15.37 23.69 5.10
CA ILE A 343 13.91 23.82 5.04
C ILE A 343 13.54 25.20 4.46
N ARG A 344 12.56 25.17 3.56
CA ARG A 344 11.88 26.34 2.99
C ARG A 344 10.40 26.01 2.85
N LEU A 345 9.51 26.99 2.92
CA LEU A 345 8.05 26.73 2.79
C LEU A 345 7.70 26.14 1.42
N GLU A 346 8.39 26.59 0.38
CA GLU A 346 8.17 26.13 -1.00
C GLU A 346 8.63 24.69 -1.20
N SER A 347 9.44 24.14 -0.28
CA SER A 347 9.88 22.75 -0.32
C SER A 347 8.82 21.78 0.20
N PHE A 348 7.74 22.27 0.83
CA PHE A 348 6.60 21.44 1.21
C PHE A 348 5.67 21.27 0.01
N THR A 349 5.42 20.02 -0.37
CA THR A 349 4.62 19.69 -1.56
C THR A 349 3.48 18.75 -1.21
N ILE A 350 2.36 18.84 -1.92
CA ILE A 350 1.24 17.92 -1.74
C ILE A 350 1.45 16.71 -2.66
N ILE A 351 1.29 15.50 -2.13
CA ILE A 351 1.30 14.30 -2.96
C ILE A 351 -0.04 14.20 -3.70
N GLU A 352 -0.05 14.60 -4.98
CA GLU A 352 -1.24 14.51 -5.83
C GLU A 352 -1.38 13.15 -6.50
N THR A 353 -0.25 12.58 -6.93
CA THR A 353 -0.17 11.25 -7.52
C THR A 353 0.57 10.33 -6.57
N TRP A 354 -0.12 9.34 -6.02
CA TRP A 354 0.50 8.44 -5.07
C TRP A 354 1.02 7.18 -5.74
N ASN A 355 2.05 7.35 -6.58
CA ASN A 355 2.78 6.24 -7.21
C ASN A 355 3.88 5.65 -6.32
N GLY A 356 3.99 6.10 -5.08
CA GLY A 356 5.14 5.87 -4.21
C GLY A 356 5.94 7.15 -3.96
N VAL A 357 6.91 7.10 -3.05
CA VAL A 357 7.81 8.24 -2.79
C VAL A 357 9.08 8.05 -3.61
N GLU A 358 9.38 8.99 -4.52
CA GLU A 358 10.66 9.00 -5.23
C GLU A 358 11.80 9.38 -4.28
N VAL A 359 12.64 8.41 -3.96
CA VAL A 359 13.82 8.54 -3.12
C VAL A 359 15.05 8.67 -4.02
N PRO A 360 15.72 9.83 -4.05
CA PRO A 360 17.00 9.96 -4.73
C PRO A 360 18.08 9.16 -3.97
N LEU A 361 18.85 8.39 -4.71
CA LEU A 361 19.89 7.50 -4.19
C LEU A 361 21.27 8.13 -4.36
N LEU A 362 22.25 7.74 -3.54
CA LEU A 362 23.62 8.26 -3.64
C LEU A 362 24.29 7.93 -4.99
N SER A 363 23.79 6.88 -5.67
CA SER A 363 24.21 6.47 -7.02
C SER A 363 23.69 7.39 -8.14
N GLY A 364 22.83 8.37 -7.84
CA GLY A 364 22.14 9.20 -8.84
C GLY A 364 20.85 8.58 -9.38
N GLU A 365 20.53 7.34 -9.01
CA GLU A 365 19.28 6.66 -9.37
C GLU A 365 18.11 7.14 -8.49
N LYS A 366 16.88 6.92 -8.96
CA LYS A 366 15.65 7.17 -8.19
C LYS A 366 14.96 5.85 -7.84
N PHE A 367 14.62 5.68 -6.56
CA PHE A 367 13.82 4.56 -6.07
C PHE A 367 12.40 5.01 -5.79
N ILE A 368 11.39 4.21 -6.15
CA ILE A 368 9.99 4.48 -5.80
C ILE A 368 9.60 3.58 -4.63
N LEU A 369 9.34 4.20 -3.47
CA LEU A 369 8.82 3.57 -2.25
C LEU A 369 7.42 2.99 -2.42
#